data_AF-A0A094B2W3-F1
#
_entry.id   AF-A0A094B2W3-F1
#
_cell.length_a   1.000
_cell.length_b   1.000
_cell.length_c   1.000
_cell.angle_alpha   90.00
_cell.angle_beta   90.00
_cell.angle_gamma   90.00
#
_symmetry.space_group_name_H-M   'P 1'
#
loop_
_entity.id
_entity.type
_entity.pdbx_description
1 polymer ?
#
loop_
_entity_poly.entity_id
_entity_poly.type
_entity_poly.pdbx_seq_one_letter_code
_entity_poly.pdbx_strand_id
1 'polypeptide(L)'
;MSISVVPGEAPAANSEPPHIHSLTPPRHLTHQPATTTPSTPHTKQNPPHAITHLPITLTMSFESPQPPYNSGDPNATFLSSSCLDFLLIELVPLAYRLAHDIDSTKRDGIAGLPEDEVKALAAAKGGSVSTKAAGTAGTGAKGGSRMDEDEERDAVFYRLETLGYRVGQGMVERFSTDRPRFTDTLDVIKFLCKDLWMLVFRKQIDNLKTNHRGVYVLTDNAFRPFSRMSTEAGGQAVVRAQPFLWFPCGVIRGALASMGINATVQAETSELPGATFQIKSITTNP
;
A
#
# COMPACT_ATOMS: atom_id res chain seq x y z
N MET A 1 78.36 0.29 -9.88
CA MET A 1 77.78 -1.07 -9.88
C MET A 1 76.36 -0.92 -10.42
N SER A 2 76.18 -0.81 -11.73
CA SER A 2 76.23 -1.89 -12.76
C SER A 2 75.09 -2.89 -12.54
N ILE A 3 74.26 -3.33 -13.49
CA ILE A 3 74.04 -3.18 -14.95
C ILE A 3 72.68 -3.93 -15.18
N SER A 4 71.72 -3.42 -15.96
CA SER A 4 71.26 -3.95 -17.29
C SER A 4 70.61 -5.37 -17.25
N VAL A 5 69.55 -5.79 -17.97
CA VAL A 5 69.03 -5.54 -19.33
C VAL A 5 67.54 -5.99 -19.42
N VAL A 6 66.81 -5.38 -20.38
CA VAL A 6 65.43 -5.60 -20.92
C VAL A 6 65.39 -6.87 -21.85
N PRO A 7 64.52 -7.10 -22.88
CA PRO A 7 63.10 -6.82 -23.19
C PRO A 7 62.29 -7.99 -23.85
N GLY A 8 61.01 -7.74 -24.20
CA GLY A 8 60.28 -8.35 -25.36
C GLY A 8 59.28 -9.45 -24.97
N GLU A 9 58.04 -9.53 -25.47
CA GLU A 9 57.58 -9.29 -26.84
C GLU A 9 56.03 -9.25 -26.91
N ALA A 10 55.50 -8.34 -27.74
CA ALA A 10 54.25 -8.40 -28.51
C ALA A 10 54.66 -7.97 -29.95
N PRO A 11 53.81 -7.84 -31.00
CA PRO A 11 52.37 -8.06 -31.19
C PRO A 11 52.03 -8.71 -32.57
N ALA A 12 50.75 -8.73 -33.00
CA ALA A 12 50.30 -8.20 -34.31
C ALA A 12 48.86 -8.63 -34.68
N ALA A 13 47.97 -7.66 -34.86
CA ALA A 13 46.87 -7.72 -35.83
C ALA A 13 46.56 -6.29 -36.28
N ASN A 14 46.87 -6.01 -37.54
CA ASN A 14 46.91 -4.69 -38.14
C ASN A 14 45.61 -4.38 -38.91
N SER A 15 45.09 -3.16 -38.72
CA SER A 15 44.63 -2.17 -39.72
C SER A 15 43.66 -2.56 -40.87
N GLU A 16 42.37 -2.15 -40.74
CA GLU A 16 41.61 -1.10 -41.50
C GLU A 16 41.79 -0.83 -43.04
N PRO A 17 40.87 -0.08 -43.74
CA PRO A 17 40.02 -0.43 -44.92
C PRO A 17 40.46 0.33 -46.23
N PRO A 18 39.66 0.89 -47.19
CA PRO A 18 38.22 0.83 -47.60
C PRO A 18 37.97 0.77 -49.17
N HIS A 19 36.71 1.07 -49.61
CA HIS A 19 36.23 1.63 -50.91
C HIS A 19 35.43 0.76 -51.95
N ILE A 20 34.10 0.95 -51.92
CA ILE A 20 33.16 1.46 -52.96
C ILE A 20 33.59 1.41 -54.46
N HIS A 21 32.77 0.82 -55.34
CA HIS A 21 32.10 1.50 -56.48
C HIS A 21 31.09 0.62 -57.26
N SER A 22 30.05 1.29 -57.74
CA SER A 22 28.81 0.89 -58.44
C SER A 22 28.98 0.33 -59.87
N LEU A 23 27.95 -0.36 -60.40
CA LEU A 23 27.20 0.00 -61.64
C LEU A 23 26.04 -0.99 -61.94
N THR A 24 24.92 -0.43 -62.40
CA THR A 24 23.55 -0.94 -62.75
C THR A 24 23.42 -1.51 -64.20
N PRO A 25 22.21 -1.71 -64.82
CA PRO A 25 21.11 -2.72 -64.68
C PRO A 25 20.74 -3.33 -66.10
N PRO A 26 19.47 -3.54 -66.59
CA PRO A 26 18.22 -4.21 -66.14
C PRO A 26 17.68 -5.30 -67.16
N ARG A 27 16.53 -5.98 -66.92
CA ARG A 27 15.41 -6.17 -67.91
C ARG A 27 14.18 -7.00 -67.42
N HIS A 28 13.02 -6.63 -68.00
CA HIS A 28 11.61 -7.04 -67.82
C HIS A 28 11.23 -8.51 -68.16
N LEU A 29 10.11 -9.00 -67.58
CA LEU A 29 8.84 -9.42 -68.26
C LEU A 29 7.83 -9.96 -67.19
N THR A 30 6.71 -9.28 -66.90
CA THR A 30 5.30 -9.50 -67.35
C THR A 30 4.52 -10.69 -66.75
N HIS A 31 3.26 -10.37 -66.39
CA HIS A 31 2.02 -11.18 -66.31
C HIS A 31 1.50 -11.73 -64.96
N GLN A 32 0.40 -11.10 -64.51
CA GLN A 32 -0.73 -11.57 -63.67
C GLN A 32 -1.80 -12.29 -64.56
N PRO A 33 -3.01 -12.72 -64.10
CA PRO A 33 -3.56 -13.09 -62.76
C PRO A 33 -4.55 -14.33 -62.77
N ALA A 34 -5.16 -14.71 -61.62
CA ALA A 34 -6.57 -15.20 -61.44
C ALA A 34 -6.81 -15.63 -59.95
N THR A 35 -7.70 -15.03 -59.12
CA THR A 35 -9.16 -15.27 -58.88
C THR A 35 -9.53 -16.76 -58.66
N THR A 36 -10.25 -17.28 -57.64
CA THR A 36 -11.43 -16.83 -56.85
C THR A 36 -11.81 -17.79 -55.68
N THR A 37 -12.35 -17.23 -54.57
CA THR A 37 -13.52 -17.66 -53.72
C THR A 37 -13.48 -18.77 -52.61
N PRO A 38 -14.38 -18.71 -51.59
CA PRO A 38 -14.17 -19.14 -50.19
C PRO A 38 -15.15 -20.22 -49.65
N SER A 39 -14.95 -20.72 -48.41
CA SER A 39 -15.97 -21.40 -47.58
C SER A 39 -15.68 -21.36 -46.06
N THR A 40 -16.75 -21.18 -45.26
CA THR A 40 -16.87 -21.08 -43.77
C THR A 40 -17.53 -22.36 -43.19
N PRO A 41 -17.91 -22.47 -41.89
CA PRO A 41 -17.19 -22.32 -40.61
C PRO A 41 -17.36 -23.55 -39.67
N HIS A 42 -16.61 -23.66 -38.56
CA HIS A 42 -16.94 -24.58 -37.44
C HIS A 42 -16.68 -23.99 -36.05
N THR A 43 -17.37 -24.57 -35.07
CA THR A 43 -17.92 -24.02 -33.83
C THR A 43 -17.01 -24.10 -32.60
N LYS A 44 -17.20 -23.11 -31.71
CA LYS A 44 -16.78 -22.92 -30.31
C LYS A 44 -16.29 -24.13 -29.49
N GLN A 45 -15.20 -23.89 -28.75
CA GLN A 45 -14.94 -24.50 -27.44
C GLN A 45 -14.23 -23.46 -26.54
N ASN A 46 -14.86 -23.04 -25.44
CA ASN A 46 -14.28 -22.13 -24.43
C ASN A 46 -13.57 -22.94 -23.33
N PRO A 47 -12.37 -22.54 -22.85
CA PRO A 47 -11.82 -23.04 -21.60
C PRO A 47 -12.19 -22.14 -20.40
N PRO A 48 -12.06 -22.63 -19.14
CA PRO A 48 -12.59 -21.98 -17.95
C PRO A 48 -11.62 -20.98 -17.28
N HIS A 49 -12.21 -19.96 -16.64
CA HIS A 49 -11.64 -19.06 -15.62
C HIS A 49 -10.25 -18.45 -15.89
N ALA A 50 -10.20 -17.40 -16.73
CA ALA A 50 -9.03 -16.52 -16.81
C ALA A 50 -9.06 -15.47 -15.70
N ILE A 51 -8.04 -15.47 -14.83
CA ILE A 51 -7.67 -14.32 -14.01
C ILE A 51 -7.02 -13.31 -14.96
N THR A 52 -7.76 -12.26 -15.30
CA THR A 52 -7.26 -11.23 -16.22
C THR A 52 -6.22 -10.37 -15.50
N HIS A 53 -4.95 -10.64 -15.75
CA HIS A 53 -3.88 -9.67 -15.50
C HIS A 53 -4.02 -8.55 -16.54
N LEU A 54 -4.50 -7.37 -16.14
CA LEU A 54 -4.51 -6.19 -16.99
C LEU A 54 -3.22 -5.39 -16.72
N PRO A 55 -2.21 -5.43 -17.62
CA PRO A 55 -1.10 -4.50 -17.53
C PRO A 55 -1.63 -3.08 -17.81
N ILE A 56 -1.33 -2.13 -16.91
CA ILE A 56 -1.80 -0.73 -16.98
C ILE A 56 -1.19 0.06 -18.15
N THR A 57 -0.42 -0.57 -19.02
CA THR A 57 0.31 0.09 -20.10
C THR A 57 -0.34 -0.15 -21.47
N LEU A 58 -1.51 0.42 -21.73
CA LEU A 58 -1.89 0.83 -23.08
C LEU A 58 -3.01 1.90 -23.04
N THR A 59 -2.59 3.14 -23.30
CA THR A 59 -3.37 4.27 -23.85
C THR A 59 -4.86 4.38 -23.46
N MET A 60 -5.10 5.04 -22.33
CA MET A 60 -6.19 6.01 -22.22
C MET A 60 -5.54 7.29 -21.71
N SER A 61 -5.54 8.33 -22.54
CA SER A 61 -5.14 9.68 -22.17
C SER A 61 -6.11 10.21 -21.11
N PHE A 62 -5.89 9.79 -19.86
CA PHE A 62 -6.38 10.55 -18.72
C PHE A 62 -5.50 11.79 -18.69
N GLU A 63 -6.10 12.95 -18.93
CA GLU A 63 -5.53 14.24 -18.53
C GLU A 63 -4.97 14.02 -17.12
N SER A 64 -3.65 14.13 -16.94
CA SER A 64 -3.07 14.14 -15.60
C SER A 64 -3.85 15.20 -14.85
N PRO A 65 -4.53 14.87 -13.73
CA PRO A 65 -5.17 15.90 -12.92
C PRO A 65 -4.10 16.95 -12.67
N GLN A 66 -4.45 18.21 -12.93
CA GLN A 66 -3.54 19.32 -12.61
C GLN A 66 -2.95 19.05 -11.23
N PRO A 67 -1.63 19.24 -11.03
CA PRO A 67 -1.05 19.04 -9.73
C PRO A 67 -1.93 19.79 -8.72
N PRO A 68 -2.32 19.16 -7.60
CA PRO A 68 -3.31 19.70 -6.65
C PRO A 68 -2.91 21.07 -6.08
N TYR A 69 -1.70 21.52 -6.39
CA TYR A 69 -1.11 22.81 -6.12
C TYR A 69 -1.22 23.68 -7.37
N ASN A 70 -2.38 24.28 -7.56
CA ASN A 70 -2.46 25.50 -8.34
C ASN A 70 -1.63 26.53 -7.56
N SER A 71 -0.48 26.95 -8.09
CA SER A 71 0.43 27.95 -7.50
C SER A 71 -0.20 29.35 -7.34
N GLY A 72 -1.46 29.51 -7.72
CA GLY A 72 -2.32 30.67 -7.51
C GLY A 72 -3.47 30.45 -6.52
N ASP A 73 -3.50 29.35 -5.74
CA ASP A 73 -4.40 29.26 -4.58
C ASP A 73 -3.80 30.06 -3.41
N PRO A 74 -4.35 31.24 -3.06
CA PRO A 74 -3.82 32.08 -1.99
C PRO A 74 -3.91 31.43 -0.60
N ASN A 75 -4.67 30.33 -0.45
CA ASN A 75 -4.77 29.55 0.78
C ASN A 75 -3.87 28.30 0.77
N ALA A 76 -3.11 28.04 -0.30
CA ALA A 76 -2.22 26.90 -0.36
C ALA A 76 -1.03 27.09 0.59
N THR A 77 -0.92 26.19 1.57
CA THR A 77 0.24 26.10 2.45
C THR A 77 1.19 25.03 1.95
N PHE A 78 2.47 25.38 1.81
CA PHE A 78 3.51 24.46 1.35
C PHE A 78 4.36 24.00 2.53
N LEU A 79 4.61 22.69 2.60
CA LEU A 79 5.49 22.07 3.58
C LEU A 79 6.59 21.28 2.85
N SER A 80 7.74 21.11 3.49
CA SER A 80 8.80 20.25 2.96
C SER A 80 8.26 18.83 2.80
N SER A 81 8.65 18.18 1.70
CA SER A 81 8.28 16.79 1.43
C SER A 81 8.68 15.84 2.55
N SER A 82 9.78 16.15 3.24
CA SER A 82 10.33 15.35 4.32
C SER A 82 9.44 15.37 5.57
N CYS A 83 8.62 16.39 5.76
CA CYS A 83 7.69 16.47 6.90
C CYS A 83 6.69 15.30 6.88
N LEU A 84 6.17 14.96 5.70
CA LEU A 84 5.28 13.82 5.54
C LEU A 84 6.01 12.50 5.80
N ASP A 85 7.24 12.36 5.31
CA ASP A 85 8.04 11.15 5.53
C ASP A 85 8.30 10.92 7.03
N PHE A 86 8.70 11.96 7.78
CA PHE A 86 8.89 11.88 9.22
C PHE A 86 7.59 11.61 9.97
N LEU A 87 6.48 12.23 9.55
CA LEU A 87 5.17 11.98 10.14
C LEU A 87 4.78 10.51 9.99
N LEU A 88 4.94 9.92 8.80
CA LEU A 88 4.58 8.52 8.55
C LEU A 88 5.48 7.54 9.31
N ILE A 89 6.75 7.87 9.51
CA ILE A 89 7.69 7.09 10.33
C ILE A 89 7.26 7.11 11.81
N GLU A 90 6.92 8.28 12.35
CA GLU A 90 6.58 8.45 13.76
C GLU A 90 5.14 8.08 14.11
N LEU A 91 4.28 7.90 13.11
CA LEU A 91 2.85 7.63 13.31
C LEU A 91 2.62 6.38 14.19
N VAL A 92 3.32 5.29 13.89
CA VAL A 92 3.17 4.01 14.59
C VAL A 92 3.78 4.08 16.00
N PRO A 93 5.06 4.46 16.21
CA PRO A 93 5.63 4.59 17.55
C PRO A 93 4.85 5.55 18.46
N LEU A 94 4.32 6.65 17.90
CA LEU A 94 3.49 7.59 18.66
C LEU A 94 2.16 6.96 19.05
N ALA A 95 1.53 6.17 18.18
CA ALA A 95 0.28 5.49 18.52
C ALA A 95 0.45 4.46 19.64
N TYR A 96 1.57 3.72 19.66
CA TYR A 96 1.92 2.83 20.79
C TYR A 96 2.14 3.62 22.10
N ARG A 97 2.91 4.72 22.05
CA ARG A 97 3.10 5.59 23.24
C ARG A 97 1.77 6.10 23.79
N LEU A 98 0.88 6.57 22.92
CA LEU A 98 -0.44 7.05 23.34
C LEU A 98 -1.33 5.93 23.89
N ALA A 99 -1.25 4.71 23.36
CA ALA A 99 -1.99 3.58 23.91
C ALA A 99 -1.54 3.28 25.36
N HIS A 100 -0.23 3.33 25.60
CA HIS A 100 0.34 3.17 26.94
C HIS A 100 -0.05 4.31 27.89
N ASP A 101 -0.01 5.56 27.44
CA ASP A 101 -0.38 6.73 28.26
C ASP A 101 -1.86 6.73 28.65
N ILE A 102 -2.74 6.26 27.76
CA ILE A 102 -4.17 6.13 28.05
C ILE A 102 -4.42 5.01 29.05
N ASP A 103 -3.70 3.90 28.94
CA ASP A 103 -3.77 2.79 29.89
C ASP A 103 -3.26 3.19 31.28
N SER A 104 -2.12 3.90 31.36
CA SER A 104 -1.61 4.43 32.63
C SER A 104 -2.58 5.41 33.27
N THR A 105 -3.13 6.36 32.50
CA THR A 105 -4.14 7.31 32.98
C THR A 105 -5.40 6.62 33.48
N LYS A 106 -5.87 5.56 32.79
CA LYS A 106 -7.02 4.77 33.24
C LYS A 106 -6.73 4.08 34.57
N ARG A 107 -5.53 3.55 34.77
CA ARG A 107 -5.14 2.91 36.04
C ARG A 107 -5.02 3.91 37.16
N ASP A 108 -4.40 5.07 36.93
CA ASP A 108 -4.29 6.13 37.94
C ASP A 108 -5.68 6.68 38.30
N GLY A 109 -6.56 6.83 37.32
CA GLY A 109 -7.96 7.20 37.53
C GLY A 109 -8.73 6.16 38.35
N ILE A 110 -8.51 4.86 38.12
CA ILE A 110 -9.13 3.77 38.90
C ILE A 110 -8.52 3.66 40.30
N ALA A 111 -7.21 3.87 40.45
CA ALA A 111 -6.51 3.84 41.74
C ALA A 111 -6.91 5.00 42.66
N GLY A 112 -7.45 6.10 42.09
CA GLY A 112 -8.01 7.22 42.83
C GLY A 112 -9.47 7.03 43.29
N LEU A 113 -10.14 5.94 42.88
CA LEU A 113 -11.54 5.68 43.26
C LEU A 113 -11.61 4.91 44.60
N PRO A 114 -12.63 5.18 45.45
CA PRO A 114 -12.90 4.37 46.63
C PRO A 114 -13.06 2.88 46.25
N GLU A 115 -12.59 1.97 47.10
CA GLU A 115 -12.58 0.53 46.83
C GLU A 115 -13.98 -0.04 46.46
N ASP A 116 -15.05 0.59 46.95
CA ASP A 116 -16.43 0.19 46.67
C ASP A 116 -16.85 0.51 45.23
N GLU A 117 -16.38 1.62 44.65
CA GLU A 117 -16.61 1.95 43.24
C GLU A 117 -15.80 1.04 42.32
N VAL A 118 -14.55 0.72 42.69
CA VAL A 118 -13.72 -0.22 41.92
C VAL A 118 -14.36 -1.61 41.88
N LYS A 119 -14.92 -2.08 43.01
CA LYS A 119 -15.67 -3.34 43.08
C LYS A 119 -16.96 -3.30 42.27
N ALA A 120 -17.70 -2.19 42.29
CA ALA A 120 -18.91 -2.02 41.48
C ALA A 120 -18.61 -2.02 39.97
N LEU A 121 -17.54 -1.36 39.54
CA LEU A 121 -17.06 -1.36 38.14
C LEU A 121 -16.57 -2.75 37.70
N ALA A 122 -15.88 -3.49 38.56
CA ALA A 122 -15.45 -4.87 38.29
C ALA A 122 -16.64 -5.83 38.18
N ALA A 123 -17.66 -5.67 39.05
CA ALA A 123 -18.90 -6.45 39.01
C ALA A 123 -19.73 -6.17 37.74
N ALA A 124 -19.75 -4.92 37.27
CA ALA A 124 -20.44 -4.53 36.04
C ALA A 124 -19.78 -5.08 34.76
N LYS A 125 -18.48 -5.39 34.79
CA LYS A 125 -17.72 -5.91 33.64
C LYS A 125 -17.70 -7.44 33.51
N GLY A 126 -18.43 -8.18 34.34
CA GLY A 126 -18.60 -9.63 34.20
C GLY A 126 -17.31 -10.45 34.36
N GLY A 127 -16.26 -9.88 34.96
CA GLY A 127 -15.00 -10.58 35.25
C GLY A 127 -15.06 -11.30 36.58
N SER A 128 -14.99 -12.63 36.57
CA SER A 128 -14.89 -13.45 37.77
C SER A 128 -13.61 -13.11 38.57
N VAL A 129 -13.70 -12.25 39.57
CA VAL A 129 -12.65 -12.06 40.57
C VAL A 129 -12.61 -13.29 41.47
N SER A 130 -11.67 -14.19 41.21
CA SER A 130 -11.36 -15.31 42.09
C SER A 130 -10.66 -14.79 43.34
N THR A 131 -11.41 -14.61 44.42
CA THR A 131 -10.87 -14.35 45.75
C THR A 131 -10.36 -15.66 46.36
N LYS A 132 -9.13 -16.06 46.03
CA LYS A 132 -8.43 -17.09 46.80
C LYS A 132 -7.70 -16.44 47.99
N ALA A 133 -8.23 -16.69 49.18
CA ALA A 133 -7.61 -16.31 50.44
C ALA A 133 -6.47 -17.27 50.83
N ALA A 134 -5.34 -16.66 51.18
CA ALA A 134 -4.30 -17.02 52.15
C ALA A 134 -3.60 -18.39 52.08
N GLY A 135 -2.28 -18.33 51.82
CA GLY A 135 -1.32 -19.40 52.10
C GLY A 135 0.13 -19.07 51.69
N THR A 136 0.80 -18.27 52.52
CA THR A 136 2.27 -18.26 52.75
C THR A 136 3.20 -17.52 51.76
N ALA A 137 3.74 -16.41 52.29
CA ALA A 137 5.03 -15.73 52.05
C ALA A 137 5.82 -15.99 50.75
N GLY A 138 5.87 -14.96 49.89
CA GLY A 138 6.88 -14.77 48.85
C GLY A 138 6.94 -13.29 48.47
N THR A 139 8.03 -12.62 48.85
CA THR A 139 8.34 -11.22 48.58
C THR A 139 8.38 -10.91 47.08
N GLY A 140 7.55 -9.99 46.61
CA GLY A 140 7.58 -9.53 45.22
C GLY A 140 6.33 -8.81 44.75
N ALA A 141 5.89 -7.77 45.46
CA ALA A 141 4.84 -6.87 44.98
C ALA A 141 5.37 -5.99 43.82
N LYS A 142 5.03 -6.38 42.59
CA LYS A 142 4.83 -5.52 41.41
C LYS A 142 3.69 -6.19 40.65
N GLY A 143 2.46 -5.68 40.62
CA GLY A 143 2.04 -4.37 40.15
C GLY A 143 1.10 -4.65 38.96
N GLY A 144 -0.11 -4.09 38.97
CA GLY A 144 -1.27 -4.50 38.15
C GLY A 144 -0.96 -4.85 36.70
N SER A 145 -1.64 -5.89 36.19
CA SER A 145 -1.43 -6.46 34.86
C SER A 145 -1.23 -5.37 33.81
N ARG A 146 -0.04 -5.37 33.18
CA ARG A 146 0.17 -4.71 31.89
C ARG A 146 -0.99 -5.09 30.96
N MET A 147 -1.45 -4.15 30.15
CA MET A 147 -2.38 -4.44 29.05
C MET A 147 -1.80 -5.62 28.26
N ASP A 148 -2.65 -6.59 27.91
CA ASP A 148 -2.19 -7.71 27.10
C ASP A 148 -1.64 -7.19 25.76
N GLU A 149 -0.60 -7.81 25.22
CA GLU A 149 0.05 -7.35 23.98
C GLU A 149 -0.95 -7.30 22.81
N ASP A 150 -1.92 -8.22 22.83
CA ASP A 150 -3.02 -8.27 21.85
C ASP A 150 -4.00 -7.10 22.02
N GLU A 151 -4.36 -6.75 23.26
CA GLU A 151 -5.22 -5.59 23.53
C GLU A 151 -4.54 -4.29 23.08
N GLU A 152 -3.24 -4.12 23.38
CA GLU A 152 -2.47 -2.94 22.97
C GLU A 152 -2.44 -2.84 21.44
N ARG A 153 -2.15 -3.95 20.75
CA ARG A 153 -2.18 -4.01 19.29
C ARG A 153 -3.53 -3.61 18.72
N ASP A 154 -4.63 -4.09 19.29
CA ASP A 154 -5.98 -3.74 18.85
C ASP A 154 -6.30 -2.25 19.06
N ALA A 155 -5.85 -1.68 20.18
CA ALA A 155 -6.01 -0.25 20.46
C ALA A 155 -5.23 0.62 19.46
N VAL A 156 -4.00 0.22 19.12
CA VAL A 156 -3.17 0.89 18.11
C VAL A 156 -3.77 0.73 16.71
N PHE A 157 -4.24 -0.48 16.37
CA PHE A 157 -4.96 -0.76 15.12
C PHE A 157 -6.14 0.20 14.97
N TYR A 158 -7.05 0.21 15.93
CA TYR A 158 -8.25 1.04 15.87
C TYR A 158 -7.90 2.53 15.72
N ARG A 159 -6.88 3.01 16.45
CA ARG A 159 -6.44 4.40 16.39
C ARG A 159 -5.90 4.79 15.02
N LEU A 160 -4.93 4.02 14.50
CA LEU A 160 -4.29 4.32 13.22
C LEU A 160 -5.29 4.21 12.06
N GLU A 161 -6.12 3.19 12.10
CA GLU A 161 -7.12 2.93 11.07
C GLU A 161 -8.22 4.00 11.05
N THR A 162 -8.67 4.47 12.23
CA THR A 162 -9.64 5.58 12.35
C THR A 162 -9.03 6.92 11.89
N LEU A 163 -7.76 7.19 12.22
CA LEU A 163 -7.07 8.38 11.72
C LEU A 163 -6.99 8.36 10.19
N GLY A 164 -6.59 7.21 9.62
CA GLY A 164 -6.57 7.01 8.18
C GLY A 164 -7.95 7.21 7.56
N TYR A 165 -9.00 6.66 8.16
CA TYR A 165 -10.38 6.80 7.68
C TYR A 165 -10.77 8.26 7.50
N ARG A 166 -10.57 9.08 8.53
CA ARG A 166 -10.90 10.51 8.49
C ARG A 166 -10.09 11.26 7.42
N VAL A 167 -8.80 10.92 7.28
CA VAL A 167 -7.95 11.49 6.22
C VAL A 167 -8.49 11.10 4.84
N GLY A 168 -8.83 9.83 4.63
CA GLY A 168 -9.40 9.34 3.37
C GLY A 168 -10.68 10.07 2.97
N GLN A 169 -11.57 10.35 3.95
CA GLN A 169 -12.78 11.12 3.70
C GLN A 169 -12.48 12.55 3.23
N GLY A 170 -11.68 13.29 4.01
CA GLY A 170 -11.34 14.68 3.69
C GLY A 170 -10.56 14.82 2.38
N MET A 171 -9.75 13.82 2.01
CA MET A 171 -9.07 13.80 0.72
C MET A 171 -10.04 13.68 -0.46
N VAL A 172 -11.05 12.82 -0.36
CA VAL A 172 -12.06 12.68 -1.41
C VAL A 172 -12.86 13.98 -1.54
N GLU A 173 -13.35 14.54 -0.44
CA GLU A 173 -14.11 15.80 -0.44
C GLU A 173 -13.37 16.95 -1.14
N ARG A 174 -12.04 16.97 -1.08
CA ARG A 174 -11.22 18.00 -1.73
C ARG A 174 -10.85 17.65 -3.18
N PHE A 175 -10.47 16.41 -3.46
CA PHE A 175 -9.81 16.04 -4.72
C PHE A 175 -10.68 15.25 -5.72
N SER A 176 -11.92 14.92 -5.36
CA SER A 176 -12.89 14.34 -6.29
C SER A 176 -13.87 15.34 -6.90
N THR A 177 -13.90 16.59 -6.44
CA THR A 177 -14.95 17.59 -6.78
C THR A 177 -14.99 17.95 -8.26
N ASP A 178 -13.83 18.11 -8.91
CA ASP A 178 -13.75 18.50 -10.32
C ASP A 178 -13.88 17.31 -11.29
N ARG A 179 -14.20 16.11 -10.78
CA ARG A 179 -14.27 14.89 -11.57
C ARG A 179 -15.71 14.57 -11.95
N PRO A 180 -15.94 14.02 -13.16
CA PRO A 180 -17.20 13.39 -13.47
C PRO A 180 -17.57 12.39 -12.37
N ARG A 181 -18.85 12.40 -11.97
CA ARG A 181 -19.33 11.53 -10.89
C ARG A 181 -19.02 10.07 -11.22
N PHE A 182 -18.38 9.36 -10.30
CA PHE A 182 -18.08 7.96 -10.48
C PHE A 182 -19.39 7.15 -10.58
N THR A 183 -19.54 6.40 -11.67
CA THR A 183 -20.71 5.56 -11.93
C THR A 183 -20.44 4.08 -11.66
N ASP A 184 -19.18 3.66 -11.71
CA ASP A 184 -18.75 2.28 -11.44
C ASP A 184 -17.73 2.23 -10.29
N THR A 185 -17.84 1.17 -9.48
CA THR A 185 -16.90 0.86 -8.41
C THR A 185 -15.48 0.69 -8.96
N LEU A 186 -15.33 0.11 -10.14
CA LEU A 186 -14.00 -0.07 -10.74
C LEU A 186 -13.30 1.26 -11.02
N ASP A 187 -14.04 2.29 -11.43
CA ASP A 187 -13.46 3.61 -11.69
C ASP A 187 -13.07 4.34 -10.41
N VAL A 188 -13.83 4.13 -9.32
CA VAL A 188 -13.40 4.55 -7.98
C VAL A 188 -12.09 3.86 -7.58
N ILE A 189 -11.98 2.55 -7.79
CA ILE A 189 -10.75 1.81 -7.45
C ILE A 189 -9.56 2.31 -8.29
N LYS A 190 -9.75 2.63 -9.58
CA LYS A 190 -8.69 3.23 -10.42
C LYS A 190 -8.26 4.61 -9.90
N PHE A 191 -9.21 5.43 -9.47
CA PHE A 191 -8.92 6.72 -8.81
C PHE A 191 -8.05 6.52 -7.55
N LEU A 192 -8.37 5.52 -6.72
CA LEU A 192 -7.55 5.22 -5.55
C LEU A 192 -6.12 4.82 -5.95
N CYS A 193 -5.99 3.91 -6.92
CA CYS A 193 -4.70 3.38 -7.38
C CYS A 193 -3.78 4.45 -7.99
N LYS A 194 -4.37 5.46 -8.65
CA LYS A 194 -3.61 6.49 -9.35
C LYS A 194 -3.54 7.77 -8.52
N ASP A 195 -4.66 8.41 -8.27
CA ASP A 195 -4.71 9.75 -7.72
C ASP A 195 -4.50 9.76 -6.21
N LEU A 196 -5.31 9.00 -5.46
CA LEU A 196 -5.21 9.00 -4.00
C LEU A 196 -3.83 8.49 -3.56
N TRP A 197 -3.35 7.41 -4.17
CA TRP A 197 -2.02 6.87 -3.86
C TRP A 197 -0.90 7.86 -4.20
N MET A 198 -1.02 8.60 -5.32
CA MET A 198 -0.06 9.65 -5.66
C MET A 198 -0.09 10.82 -4.67
N LEU A 199 -1.25 11.18 -4.12
CA LEU A 199 -1.35 12.24 -3.13
C LEU A 199 -0.67 11.86 -1.81
N VAL A 200 -0.86 10.63 -1.33
CA VAL A 200 -0.32 10.19 -0.03
C VAL A 200 1.12 9.70 -0.13
N PHE A 201 1.43 8.88 -1.13
CA PHE A 201 2.70 8.18 -1.24
C PHE A 201 3.52 8.61 -2.46
N ARG A 202 3.09 9.61 -3.23
CA ARG A 202 3.83 10.11 -4.42
C ARG A 202 4.32 8.99 -5.35
N LYS A 203 3.47 7.98 -5.50
CA LYS A 203 3.58 6.91 -6.49
C LYS A 203 2.19 6.34 -6.77
N GLN A 204 2.05 5.61 -7.87
CA GLN A 204 0.84 4.84 -8.16
C GLN A 204 0.96 3.43 -7.57
N ILE A 205 -0.16 2.75 -7.39
CA ILE A 205 -0.20 1.31 -7.12
C ILE A 205 0.38 0.56 -8.32
N ASP A 206 1.24 -0.42 -8.07
CA ASP A 206 1.95 -1.14 -9.12
C ASP A 206 1.03 -2.16 -9.82
N ASN A 207 0.19 -2.85 -9.06
CA ASN A 207 -0.74 -3.84 -9.61
C ASN A 207 -2.14 -3.75 -9.00
N LEU A 208 -3.16 -3.86 -9.85
CA LEU A 208 -4.55 -4.02 -9.45
C LEU A 208 -5.09 -5.34 -10.02
N LYS A 209 -5.52 -6.24 -9.14
CA LYS A 209 -6.27 -7.44 -9.52
C LYS A 209 -7.70 -7.33 -8.99
N THR A 210 -8.66 -7.89 -9.73
CA THR A 210 -10.05 -7.96 -9.29
C THR A 210 -10.69 -9.25 -9.77
N ASN A 211 -11.70 -9.72 -9.03
CA ASN A 211 -12.57 -10.79 -9.48
C ASN A 211 -13.87 -10.28 -10.14
N HIS A 212 -14.01 -8.95 -10.34
CA HIS A 212 -15.24 -8.29 -10.81
C HIS A 212 -16.50 -8.56 -9.97
N ARG A 213 -16.34 -9.15 -8.78
CA ARG A 213 -17.42 -9.49 -7.83
C ARG A 213 -17.20 -8.79 -6.49
N GLY A 214 -16.67 -7.57 -6.54
CA GLY A 214 -16.44 -6.75 -5.36
C GLY A 214 -15.17 -7.05 -4.57
N VAL A 215 -14.27 -7.92 -5.05
CA VAL A 215 -12.94 -8.11 -4.44
C VAL A 215 -11.86 -7.50 -5.31
N TYR A 216 -11.02 -6.69 -4.70
CA TYR A 216 -9.88 -6.03 -5.33
C TYR A 216 -8.63 -6.27 -4.51
N VAL A 217 -7.49 -6.44 -5.18
CA VAL A 217 -6.18 -6.62 -4.56
C VAL A 217 -5.23 -5.61 -5.19
N LEU A 218 -4.77 -4.67 -4.37
CA LEU A 218 -3.84 -3.62 -4.75
C LEU A 218 -2.46 -4.00 -4.21
N THR A 219 -1.46 -4.06 -5.07
CA THR A 219 -0.09 -4.41 -4.68
C THR A 219 0.83 -3.22 -4.94
N ASP A 220 1.54 -2.81 -3.90
CA ASP A 220 2.64 -1.86 -3.95
C ASP A 220 3.94 -2.64 -3.70
N ASN A 221 4.78 -2.76 -4.73
CA ASN A 221 6.01 -3.55 -4.69
C ASN A 221 7.12 -2.86 -3.88
N ALA A 222 7.01 -1.55 -3.67
CA ALA A 222 8.00 -0.73 -2.99
C ALA A 222 7.28 0.32 -2.15
N PHE A 223 6.59 -0.15 -1.13
CA PHE A 223 5.73 0.63 -0.28
C PHE A 223 6.58 1.63 0.51
N ARG A 224 6.39 2.93 0.24
CA ARG A 224 7.27 3.99 0.72
C ARG A 224 7.48 4.02 2.24
N PRO A 225 6.45 3.80 3.09
CA PRO A 225 6.65 3.73 4.53
C PRO A 225 7.66 2.66 4.98
N PHE A 226 7.90 1.62 4.16
CA PHE A 226 8.88 0.58 4.45
C PHE A 226 10.30 0.93 3.98
N SER A 227 10.48 1.92 3.10
CA SER A 227 11.79 2.23 2.51
C SER A 227 12.86 2.68 3.52
N ARG A 228 12.44 3.14 4.70
CA ARG A 228 13.34 3.60 5.79
C ARG A 228 13.46 2.59 6.93
N MET A 229 12.83 1.41 6.82
CA MET A 229 12.94 0.37 7.85
C MET A 229 14.30 -0.31 7.78
N SER A 230 15.20 0.09 8.68
CA SER A 230 16.50 -0.58 8.88
C SER A 230 16.31 -1.84 9.74
N THR A 231 15.74 -2.88 9.16
CA THR A 231 15.63 -4.19 9.80
C THR A 231 16.20 -5.26 8.89
N GLU A 232 16.96 -6.20 9.44
CA GLU A 232 17.39 -7.39 8.71
C GLU A 232 16.17 -8.13 8.13
N ALA A 233 16.27 -8.53 6.86
CA ALA A 233 15.19 -9.21 6.16
C ALA A 233 14.86 -10.54 6.87
N GLY A 234 13.60 -10.70 7.29
CA GLY A 234 13.14 -11.89 8.00
C GLY A 234 11.77 -11.69 8.64
N GLY A 235 11.20 -12.75 9.24
CA GLY A 235 9.84 -12.72 9.79
C GLY A 235 9.60 -11.65 10.86
N GLN A 236 10.63 -11.29 11.63
CA GLN A 236 10.54 -10.23 12.64
C GLN A 236 10.38 -8.83 12.04
N ALA A 237 10.88 -8.59 10.84
CA ALA A 237 10.70 -7.33 10.13
C ALA A 237 9.25 -7.16 9.67
N VAL A 238 8.64 -8.24 9.15
CA VAL A 238 7.23 -8.27 8.73
C VAL A 238 6.29 -7.96 9.91
N VAL A 239 6.50 -8.60 11.06
CA VAL A 239 5.68 -8.36 12.27
C VAL A 239 5.76 -6.89 12.71
N ARG A 240 6.95 -6.30 12.68
CA ARG A 240 7.16 -4.87 13.04
C ARG A 240 6.63 -3.90 11.98
N ALA A 241 6.57 -4.32 10.72
CA ALA A 241 6.06 -3.50 9.62
C ALA A 241 4.53 -3.48 9.57
N GLN A 242 3.85 -4.53 10.05
CA GLN A 242 2.40 -4.68 9.97
C GLN A 242 1.60 -3.45 10.47
N PRO A 243 1.94 -2.80 11.60
CA PRO A 243 1.19 -1.63 12.07
C PRO A 243 1.21 -0.42 11.13
N PHE A 244 2.24 -0.29 10.29
CA PHE A 244 2.35 0.81 9.31
C PHE A 244 1.36 0.67 8.15
N LEU A 245 0.70 -0.48 8.02
CA LEU A 245 -0.36 -0.71 7.02
C LEU A 245 -1.75 -0.27 7.51
N TRP A 246 -1.96 -0.10 8.82
CA TRP A 246 -3.28 0.20 9.39
C TRP A 246 -3.79 1.58 9.02
N PHE A 247 -2.92 2.60 9.05
CA PHE A 247 -3.29 3.94 8.58
C PHE A 247 -3.64 3.96 7.08
N PRO A 248 -2.82 3.40 6.17
CA PRO A 248 -3.20 3.27 4.76
C PRO A 248 -4.51 2.50 4.52
N CYS A 249 -4.78 1.42 5.26
CA CYS A 249 -6.08 0.73 5.23
C CYS A 249 -7.23 1.68 5.57
N GLY A 250 -7.02 2.48 6.61
CA GLY A 250 -7.89 3.57 7.01
C GLY A 250 -8.20 4.51 5.85
N VAL A 251 -7.16 5.06 5.23
CA VAL A 251 -7.26 6.01 4.12
C VAL A 251 -8.07 5.44 2.95
N ILE A 252 -7.77 4.21 2.52
CA ILE A 252 -8.50 3.54 1.43
C ILE A 252 -9.99 3.41 1.78
N ARG A 253 -10.30 2.90 2.97
CA ARG A 253 -11.68 2.65 3.39
C ARG A 253 -12.48 3.95 3.57
N GLY A 254 -11.87 5.00 4.13
CA GLY A 254 -12.52 6.31 4.28
C GLY A 254 -12.82 6.99 2.95
N ALA A 255 -11.88 6.85 1.99
CA ALA A 255 -12.10 7.33 0.65
C ALA A 255 -13.26 6.58 -0.05
N LEU A 256 -13.27 5.24 0.04
CA LEU A 256 -14.37 4.41 -0.50
C LEU A 256 -15.73 4.78 0.09
N ALA A 257 -15.81 4.94 1.41
CA ALA A 257 -17.04 5.31 2.09
C ALA A 257 -17.58 6.67 1.62
N SER A 258 -16.70 7.65 1.39
CA SER A 258 -17.09 8.99 0.90
C SER A 258 -17.59 8.98 -0.54
N MET A 259 -17.19 7.98 -1.33
CA MET A 259 -17.69 7.73 -2.68
C MET A 259 -18.90 6.78 -2.71
N GLY A 260 -19.46 6.42 -1.55
CA GLY A 260 -20.65 5.59 -1.42
C GLY A 260 -20.40 4.09 -1.51
N ILE A 261 -19.15 3.63 -1.39
CA ILE A 261 -18.80 2.21 -1.41
C ILE A 261 -18.47 1.76 0.01
N ASN A 262 -19.33 0.92 0.58
CA ASN A 262 -19.03 0.27 1.86
C ASN A 262 -18.12 -0.94 1.62
N ALA A 263 -16.94 -0.96 2.25
CA ALA A 263 -15.96 -2.02 2.04
C ALA A 263 -15.12 -2.27 3.28
N THR A 264 -14.63 -3.49 3.41
CA THR A 264 -13.56 -3.83 4.35
C THR A 264 -12.21 -3.78 3.63
N VAL A 265 -11.18 -3.27 4.30
CA VAL A 265 -9.81 -3.25 3.77
C VAL A 265 -8.90 -4.01 4.74
N GLN A 266 -8.21 -5.01 4.22
CA GLN A 266 -7.17 -5.76 4.95
C GLN A 266 -5.85 -5.56 4.24
N ALA A 267 -4.75 -5.53 4.98
CA ALA A 267 -3.43 -5.42 4.40
C ALA A 267 -2.43 -6.36 5.06
N GLU A 268 -1.49 -6.78 4.25
CA GLU A 268 -0.42 -7.69 4.64
C GLU A 268 0.86 -7.34 3.91
N THR A 269 1.98 -7.75 4.49
CA THR A 269 3.30 -7.73 3.86
C THR A 269 3.94 -9.10 4.08
N SER A 270 4.37 -9.74 3.00
CA SER A 270 5.10 -11.01 3.06
C SER A 270 6.61 -10.79 2.99
N GLU A 271 7.03 -9.76 2.26
CA GLU A 271 8.42 -9.40 2.04
C GLU A 271 8.53 -7.87 1.92
N LEU A 272 9.50 -7.30 2.64
CA LEU A 272 9.77 -5.86 2.56
C LEU A 272 10.59 -5.55 1.31
N PRO A 273 10.33 -4.43 0.61
CA PRO A 273 9.42 -3.33 1.00
C PRO A 273 8.00 -3.44 0.40
N GLY A 274 7.50 -4.62 0.05
CA GLY A 274 6.18 -4.79 -0.57
C GLY A 274 5.01 -4.72 0.42
N ALA A 275 3.86 -4.24 -0.04
CA ALA A 275 2.59 -4.25 0.68
C ALA A 275 1.42 -4.62 -0.24
N THR A 276 0.47 -5.39 0.28
CA THR A 276 -0.75 -5.76 -0.43
C THR A 276 -1.97 -5.32 0.37
N PHE A 277 -2.94 -4.71 -0.31
CA PHE A 277 -4.20 -4.24 0.25
C PHE A 277 -5.35 -4.98 -0.44
N GLN A 278 -6.10 -5.78 0.31
CA GLN A 278 -7.30 -6.47 -0.14
C GLN A 278 -8.53 -5.66 0.26
N ILE A 279 -9.33 -5.29 -0.74
CA ILE A 279 -10.59 -4.57 -0.58
C ILE A 279 -11.72 -5.55 -0.89
N LYS A 280 -12.70 -5.65 0.01
CA LYS A 280 -13.93 -6.42 -0.20
C LYS A 280 -15.13 -5.49 -0.05
N SER A 281 -15.80 -5.20 -1.16
CA SER A 281 -17.03 -4.41 -1.19
C SER A 281 -18.17 -5.20 -0.55
N ILE A 282 -18.89 -4.56 0.36
CA ILE A 282 -20.08 -5.10 1.00
C ILE A 282 -21.26 -4.70 0.10
N THR A 283 -21.70 -5.63 -0.73
CA THR A 283 -22.94 -5.46 -1.50
C THR A 283 -24.11 -5.68 -0.54
N THR A 284 -24.75 -4.60 -0.11
CA THR A 284 -26.10 -4.70 0.48
C THR A 284 -27.03 -5.14 -0.63
N ASN A 285 -27.48 -6.39 -0.59
CA ASN A 285 -28.62 -6.80 -1.41
C ASN A 285 -29.79 -5.87 -1.05
N PRO A 286 -30.38 -5.16 -2.04
CA PRO A 286 -31.55 -4.33 -1.81
C PRO A 286 -32.76 -5.13 -1.35
#